data_AF-A0A962R2F6-F1
#
_entry.id   AF-A0A962R2F6-F1
#
_cell.length_a   1.000
_cell.length_b   1.000
_cell.length_c   1.000
_cell.angle_alpha   90.00
_cell.angle_beta   90.00
_cell.angle_gamma   90.00
#
_symmetry.space_group_name_H-M   'P 1'
#
loop_
_entity.id
_entity.type
_entity.pdbx_description
1 polymer ?
#
loop_
_entity_poly.entity_id
_entity_poly.type
_entity_poly.pdbx_seq_one_letter_code
_entity_poly.pdbx_strand_id
1 'polypeptide(L)'
;MLNKVTRSLLTVPGAAVLALLSAALPAVADDTEIYQAEYEGGSTGARPKVLIAFDDSGSMSTQVEQQRPAYDSSASYATSVSADRIYWSTDGSVPSANSSNWFSASQNRCASSYDDLDDNGRYGVERARRWIDSTVQQG
;
A
#
# COMPACT_ATOMS: atom_id res chain seq x y z
N MET A 1 -40.53 -40.50 -41.56
CA MET A 1 -39.10 -40.61 -41.94
C MET A 1 -38.81 -39.54 -42.99
N LEU A 2 -38.03 -38.51 -42.65
CA LEU A 2 -37.75 -37.39 -43.58
C LEU A 2 -36.79 -37.85 -44.68
N ASN A 3 -37.13 -37.62 -45.94
CA ASN A 3 -36.32 -38.04 -47.09
C ASN A 3 -34.94 -37.33 -47.08
N LYS A 4 -33.87 -38.02 -47.48
CA LYS A 4 -32.46 -37.54 -47.42
C LYS A 4 -32.29 -36.15 -48.07
N VAL A 5 -33.02 -35.88 -49.15
CA VAL A 5 -32.98 -34.61 -49.89
C VAL A 5 -33.54 -33.44 -49.05
N THR A 6 -34.65 -33.65 -48.34
CA THR A 6 -35.25 -32.66 -47.41
C THR A 6 -34.34 -32.35 -46.22
N ARG A 7 -33.55 -33.32 -45.76
CA ARG A 7 -32.54 -33.09 -44.70
C ARG A 7 -31.42 -32.18 -45.19
N SER A 8 -30.90 -32.40 -46.41
CA SER A 8 -29.85 -31.56 -46.99
C SER A 8 -30.31 -30.13 -47.32
N LEU A 9 -31.57 -29.93 -47.72
CA LEU A 9 -32.10 -28.58 -48.00
C LEU A 9 -32.25 -27.72 -46.73
N LEU A 10 -32.40 -28.33 -45.55
CA LEU A 10 -32.53 -27.62 -44.27
C LEU A 10 -31.18 -27.34 -43.60
N THR A 11 -30.16 -28.17 -43.85
CA THR A 11 -28.84 -28.04 -43.20
C THR A 11 -27.98 -26.92 -43.77
N VAL A 12 -28.10 -26.64 -45.07
CA VAL A 12 -27.31 -25.60 -45.75
C VAL A 12 -27.65 -24.17 -45.27
N PRO A 13 -28.93 -23.74 -45.23
CA PRO A 13 -29.27 -22.41 -44.72
C PRO A 13 -28.99 -22.29 -43.21
N GLY A 14 -29.15 -23.38 -42.44
CA GLY A 14 -28.82 -23.38 -41.01
C GLY A 14 -27.32 -23.14 -40.74
N ALA A 15 -26.45 -23.76 -41.54
CA ALA A 15 -25.00 -23.55 -41.44
C ALA A 15 -24.59 -22.11 -41.83
N ALA A 16 -25.22 -21.54 -42.86
CA ALA A 16 -24.97 -20.17 -43.30
C ALA A 16 -25.39 -19.13 -42.24
N VAL A 17 -26.55 -19.32 -41.60
CA VAL A 17 -27.02 -18.46 -40.50
C VAL A 17 -26.08 -18.54 -39.30
N LEU A 18 -25.60 -19.74 -38.95
CA LEU A 18 -24.67 -19.91 -37.83
C LEU A 18 -23.31 -19.23 -38.10
N ALA A 19 -22.80 -19.31 -39.33
CA ALA A 19 -21.56 -18.64 -39.72
C ALA A 19 -21.69 -17.10 -39.70
N LEU A 20 -22.84 -16.57 -40.13
CA LEU A 20 -23.12 -15.13 -40.09
C LEU A 20 -23.27 -14.62 -38.65
N LEU A 21 -23.89 -15.40 -37.75
CA LEU A 21 -23.97 -15.06 -36.33
C LEU A 21 -22.60 -15.03 -35.66
N SER A 22 -21.70 -15.97 -35.99
CA SER A 22 -20.35 -15.99 -35.44
C SER A 22 -19.45 -14.83 -35.90
N ALA A 23 -19.75 -14.23 -37.06
CA ALA A 23 -18.99 -13.08 -37.57
C ALA A 23 -19.52 -11.73 -37.06
N ALA A 24 -20.75 -11.69 -36.54
CA ALA A 24 -21.42 -10.47 -36.10
C ALA A 24 -21.25 -10.16 -34.60
N LEU A 25 -20.71 -11.11 -33.82
CA LEU A 25 -20.44 -10.91 -32.40
C LEU A 25 -19.01 -10.36 -32.23
N PRO A 26 -18.82 -9.20 -31.60
CA PRO A 26 -17.48 -8.70 -31.30
C PRO A 26 -16.79 -9.69 -30.37
N ALA A 27 -15.64 -10.21 -30.79
CA ALA A 27 -14.73 -10.91 -29.91
C ALA A 27 -14.12 -9.87 -28.96
N VAL A 28 -14.62 -9.81 -27.73
CA VAL A 28 -14.00 -9.01 -26.67
C VAL A 28 -12.81 -9.83 -26.17
N ALA A 29 -11.65 -9.59 -26.76
CA ALA A 29 -10.39 -10.06 -26.20
C ALA A 29 -10.07 -9.15 -25.00
N ASP A 30 -10.11 -9.74 -23.80
CA ASP A 30 -9.63 -9.09 -22.60
C ASP A 30 -8.18 -9.56 -22.41
N ASP A 31 -7.22 -8.68 -22.71
CA ASP A 31 -5.78 -8.94 -22.61
C ASP A 31 -5.34 -8.94 -21.13
N THR A 32 -5.98 -9.77 -20.31
CA THR A 32 -5.55 -10.02 -18.92
C THR A 32 -4.52 -11.13 -18.90
N GLU A 33 -3.25 -10.75 -18.93
CA GLU A 33 -2.15 -11.69 -18.71
C GLU A 33 -2.06 -12.03 -17.21
N ILE A 34 -2.44 -13.25 -16.84
CA ILE A 34 -2.27 -13.74 -15.47
C ILE A 34 -0.88 -14.36 -15.31
N TYR A 35 0.01 -13.65 -14.61
CA TYR A 35 1.32 -14.21 -14.22
C TYR A 35 1.14 -15.22 -13.09
N GLN A 36 0.74 -16.45 -13.43
CA GLN A 36 0.87 -17.57 -12.51
C GLN A 36 2.33 -18.03 -12.56
N ALA A 37 3.06 -17.84 -11.47
CA ALA A 37 4.29 -18.59 -11.29
C ALA A 37 3.90 -20.07 -11.24
N GLU A 38 4.20 -20.82 -12.30
CA GLU A 38 4.03 -22.26 -12.32
C GLU A 38 4.86 -22.79 -11.16
N TYR A 39 4.20 -23.28 -10.11
CA TYR A 39 4.87 -23.86 -8.95
C TYR A 39 5.46 -25.21 -9.40
N GLU A 40 6.57 -25.17 -10.12
CA GLU A 40 7.41 -26.34 -10.27
C GLU A 40 8.08 -26.57 -8.92
N GLY A 41 7.73 -27.67 -8.24
CA GLY A 41 8.22 -28.08 -6.92
C GLY A 41 9.74 -28.33 -6.82
N GLY A 42 10.55 -27.77 -7.73
CA GLY A 42 12.01 -27.73 -7.71
C GLY A 42 12.62 -26.37 -8.04
N SER A 43 11.83 -25.32 -8.37
CA SER A 43 12.37 -24.00 -8.71
C SER A 43 12.26 -23.00 -7.55
N THR A 44 13.17 -23.12 -6.58
CA THR A 44 13.36 -22.13 -5.49
C THR A 44 13.93 -20.78 -5.98
N GLY A 45 13.76 -20.42 -7.26
CA GLY A 45 14.56 -19.40 -7.93
C GLY A 45 13.84 -18.43 -8.86
N ALA A 46 12.52 -18.55 -9.08
CA ALA A 46 11.80 -17.57 -9.88
C ALA A 46 11.73 -16.22 -9.13
N ARG A 47 12.59 -15.27 -9.50
CA ARG A 47 12.62 -13.90 -8.95
C ARG A 47 12.03 -12.94 -9.99
N PRO A 48 10.70 -12.74 -10.02
CA PRO A 48 10.10 -11.84 -10.99
C PRO A 48 10.68 -10.42 -10.83
N LYS A 49 11.05 -9.80 -11.95
CA LYS A 49 11.45 -8.40 -12.00
C LYS A 49 10.23 -7.60 -12.44
N VAL A 50 9.53 -7.04 -11.47
CA VAL A 50 8.33 -6.23 -11.70
C VAL A 50 8.72 -4.76 -11.72
N LEU A 51 8.29 -4.04 -12.75
CA LEU A 51 8.34 -2.58 -12.82
C LEU A 51 6.92 -2.06 -12.61
N ILE A 52 6.75 -1.22 -11.60
CA ILE A 52 5.49 -0.51 -11.35
C ILE A 52 5.72 0.94 -11.81
N ALA A 53 4.98 1.35 -12.85
CA ALA A 53 4.97 2.72 -13.33
C ALA A 53 3.68 3.39 -12.83
N PHE A 54 3.83 4.49 -12.09
CA PHE A 54 2.70 5.28 -11.61
C PHE A 54 2.41 6.38 -12.63
N ASP A 55 1.20 6.38 -13.18
CA ASP A 55 0.68 7.50 -13.97
C ASP A 55 0.19 8.58 -13.02
N ASP A 56 0.72 9.80 -13.14
CA ASP A 56 0.33 10.98 -12.38
C ASP A 56 -0.45 12.01 -13.21
N SER A 57 -0.88 11.61 -14.42
CA SER A 57 -1.72 12.46 -15.28
C SER A 57 -3.10 12.72 -14.65
N GLY A 58 -3.77 13.78 -15.11
CA GLY A 58 -5.01 14.28 -14.50
C GLY A 58 -6.19 13.29 -14.48
N SER A 59 -6.14 12.18 -15.22
CA SER A 59 -7.14 11.09 -15.16
C SER A 59 -7.10 10.32 -13.83
N MET A 60 -5.96 10.37 -13.13
CA MET A 60 -5.75 9.80 -11.80
C MET A 60 -6.04 10.79 -10.65
N SER A 61 -6.74 11.89 -10.94
CA SER A 61 -7.13 12.91 -9.97
C SER A 61 -8.15 12.45 -8.93
N THR A 62 -8.73 11.25 -9.08
CA THR A 62 -9.66 10.69 -8.11
C THR A 62 -8.92 10.32 -6.83
N GLN A 63 -9.32 10.96 -5.73
CA GLN A 63 -8.88 10.55 -4.39
C GLN A 63 -9.37 9.13 -4.13
N VAL A 64 -8.44 8.24 -3.79
CA VAL A 64 -8.77 6.88 -3.38
C VAL A 64 -9.48 6.96 -2.03
N GLU A 65 -10.75 6.58 -1.97
CA GLU A 65 -11.46 6.49 -0.70
C GLU A 65 -10.73 5.52 0.24
N GLN A 66 -10.63 5.87 1.52
CA GLN A 66 -9.73 5.27 2.54
C GLN A 66 -8.30 5.81 2.58
N GLN A 67 -7.90 6.74 1.71
CA GLN A 67 -6.64 7.44 1.90
C GLN A 67 -6.76 8.36 3.13
N ARG A 68 -5.92 8.10 4.15
CA ARG A 68 -5.80 8.97 5.33
C ARG A 68 -5.61 10.41 4.82
N PRO A 69 -6.38 11.39 5.34
CA PRO A 69 -6.15 12.79 4.99
C PRO A 69 -4.68 13.14 5.16
N ALA A 70 -4.16 14.03 4.31
CA ALA A 70 -2.84 14.59 4.52
C ALA A 70 -2.71 15.11 5.96
N TYR A 71 -1.53 14.99 6.55
CA TYR A 71 -1.28 15.55 7.86
C TYR A 71 -1.60 17.05 7.84
N ASP A 72 -2.43 17.50 8.78
CA ASP A 72 -2.84 18.88 8.95
C ASP A 72 -2.35 19.36 10.31
N SER A 73 -1.32 20.20 10.32
CA SER A 73 -0.72 20.75 11.55
C SER A 73 -1.67 21.67 12.33
N SER A 74 -2.76 22.12 11.70
CA SER A 74 -3.79 22.95 12.35
C SER A 74 -4.96 22.13 12.92
N ALA A 75 -5.03 20.83 12.64
CA ALA A 75 -6.09 19.96 13.14
C ALA A 75 -5.84 19.51 14.59
N SER A 76 -6.89 19.54 15.42
CA SER A 76 -6.86 18.97 16.76
C SER A 76 -7.15 17.47 16.69
N TYR A 77 -6.09 16.66 16.62
CA TYR A 77 -6.22 15.20 16.71
C TYR A 77 -6.56 14.81 18.15
N ALA A 78 -7.77 14.28 18.38
CA ALA A 78 -8.18 13.73 19.67
C ALA A 78 -7.26 12.55 20.01
N THR A 79 -6.28 12.81 20.86
CA THR A 79 -5.26 11.84 21.23
C THR A 79 -5.42 11.44 22.70
N SER A 80 -5.23 10.15 22.96
CA SER A 80 -5.12 9.64 24.33
C SER A 80 -3.75 9.94 24.96
N VAL A 81 -2.81 10.49 24.17
CA VAL A 81 -1.46 10.86 24.61
C VAL A 81 -1.37 12.34 24.98
N SER A 82 -0.56 12.67 25.98
CA SER A 82 -0.35 14.07 26.38
C SER A 82 0.68 14.73 25.47
N ALA A 83 0.35 15.92 24.95
CA ALA A 83 1.26 16.72 24.11
C ALA A 83 2.52 17.21 24.85
N ASP A 84 2.48 17.28 26.18
CA ASP A 84 3.61 17.71 27.02
C ASP A 84 4.64 16.59 27.28
N ARG A 85 4.45 15.41 26.68
CA ARG A 85 5.27 14.22 26.92
C ARG A 85 5.90 13.72 25.63
N ILE A 86 7.20 13.45 25.69
CA ILE A 86 7.92 12.71 24.65
C ILE A 86 8.06 11.27 25.12
N TYR A 87 7.46 10.37 24.36
CA TYR A 87 7.49 8.94 24.63
C TYR A 87 8.68 8.29 23.91
N TRP A 88 9.22 7.21 24.49
CA TRP A 88 10.34 6.47 23.90
C TRP A 88 10.12 4.96 23.99
N SER A 89 10.72 4.21 23.07
CA SER A 89 10.75 2.75 23.06
C SER A 89 12.15 2.23 22.72
N THR A 90 12.44 1.00 23.13
CA THR A 90 13.73 0.32 22.84
C THR A 90 13.59 -0.78 21.79
N ASP A 91 12.36 -1.13 21.42
CA ASP A 91 12.02 -2.19 20.47
C ASP A 91 11.50 -1.65 19.13
N GLY A 92 11.44 -0.32 19.00
CA GLY A 92 10.93 0.37 17.81
C GLY A 92 9.41 0.40 17.69
N SER A 93 8.68 -0.18 18.66
CA SER A 93 7.22 -0.08 18.72
C SER A 93 6.78 1.31 19.17
N VAL A 94 5.59 1.75 18.76
CA VAL A 94 5.00 3.01 19.24
C VAL A 94 4.51 2.80 20.68
N PRO A 95 5.02 3.56 21.68
CA PRO A 95 4.56 3.42 23.05
C PRO A 95 3.06 3.71 23.19
N SER A 96 2.37 2.97 24.06
CA SER A 96 0.98 3.26 24.38
C SER A 96 0.85 4.54 25.20
N ALA A 97 -0.34 5.14 25.20
CA ALA A 97 -0.65 6.33 25.99
C ALA A 97 -0.36 6.19 27.49
N ASN A 98 -0.52 4.96 28.00
CA ASN A 98 -0.30 4.60 29.40
C ASN A 98 1.14 4.15 29.69
N SER A 99 2.04 4.23 28.71
CA SER A 99 3.45 3.89 28.90
C SER A 99 4.07 4.76 29.98
N SER A 100 4.92 4.17 30.81
CA SER A 100 5.78 4.90 31.75
C SER A 100 7.08 5.41 31.12
N ASN A 101 7.35 5.03 29.86
CA ASN A 101 8.55 5.41 29.12
C ASN A 101 8.34 6.77 28.44
N TRP A 102 8.39 7.83 29.23
CA TRP A 102 8.28 9.20 28.75
C TRP A 102 9.11 10.17 29.60
N PHE A 103 9.37 11.34 29.05
CA PHE A 103 9.89 12.51 29.79
C PHE A 103 9.14 13.76 29.31
N SER A 104 9.21 14.85 30.07
CA SER A 104 8.51 16.09 29.68
C SER A 104 9.15 16.66 28.41
N ALA A 105 8.33 17.10 27.45
CA ALA A 105 8.81 17.78 26.25
C ALA A 105 9.69 19.00 26.58
N SER A 106 9.39 19.69 27.69
CA SER A 106 10.20 20.81 28.21
C SER A 106 11.63 20.44 28.63
N GLN A 107 11.89 19.15 28.89
CA GLN A 107 13.20 18.61 29.24
C GLN A 107 13.98 18.10 28.03
N ASN A 108 13.39 18.13 26.83
CA ASN A 108 14.14 17.81 25.63
C ASN A 108 15.24 18.87 25.43
N ARG A 109 16.45 18.38 25.20
CA ARG A 109 17.65 19.17 24.93
C ARG A 109 18.35 18.69 23.65
N CYS A 110 17.77 17.70 22.97
CA CYS A 110 18.33 17.14 21.75
C CYS A 110 17.89 18.00 20.57
N ALA A 111 18.72 18.97 20.19
CA ALA A 111 18.41 19.90 19.09
C ALA A 111 18.05 19.19 17.79
N SER A 112 18.73 18.08 17.48
CA SER A 112 18.47 17.28 16.28
C SER A 112 17.13 16.54 16.29
N SER A 113 16.42 16.50 17.42
CA SER A 113 15.10 15.86 17.51
C SER A 113 13.94 16.79 17.22
N TYR A 114 14.14 18.12 17.20
CA TYR A 114 13.03 19.06 17.14
C TYR A 114 12.30 19.00 15.79
N ASP A 115 13.02 19.14 14.68
CA ASP A 115 12.41 19.16 13.34
C ASP A 115 11.70 17.83 13.05
N ASP A 116 12.34 16.68 13.35
CA ASP A 116 11.73 15.36 13.15
C ASP A 116 10.49 15.11 14.03
N LEU A 117 10.48 15.61 15.27
CA LEU A 117 9.31 15.49 16.14
C LEU A 117 8.16 16.41 15.70
N ASP A 118 8.45 17.56 15.11
CA ASP A 118 7.45 18.51 14.61
C ASP A 118 6.85 18.02 13.28
N ASP A 119 7.70 17.63 12.32
CA ASP A 119 7.27 17.24 10.97
C ASP A 119 6.71 15.81 10.92
N ASN A 120 7.40 14.86 11.56
CA ASN A 120 7.11 13.44 11.43
C ASN A 120 6.44 12.84 12.68
N GLY A 121 6.44 13.56 13.81
CA GLY A 121 5.95 13.04 15.09
C GLY A 121 6.81 11.92 15.69
N ARG A 122 8.01 11.69 15.14
CA ARG A 122 8.92 10.62 15.58
C ARG A 122 10.37 10.98 15.25
N TYR A 123 11.24 10.80 16.23
CA TYR A 123 12.69 10.87 16.05
C TYR A 123 13.32 9.49 16.17
N GLY A 124 13.96 9.02 15.09
CA GLY A 124 14.61 7.71 15.01
C GLY A 124 16.11 7.82 15.13
N VAL A 125 16.67 7.57 16.33
CA VAL A 125 18.11 7.41 16.50
C VAL A 125 18.46 6.01 16.97
N GLU A 126 19.63 5.51 16.53
CA GLU A 126 20.17 4.26 17.06
C GLU A 126 20.49 4.34 18.56
N ARG A 127 20.67 5.55 19.10
CA ARG A 127 21.04 5.79 20.51
C ARG A 127 20.46 7.10 21.03
N ALA A 128 19.53 7.03 21.99
CA ALA A 128 19.22 8.17 22.85
C ALA A 128 20.35 8.36 23.87
N ARG A 129 20.86 9.59 24.01
CA ARG A 129 21.89 9.91 25.01
C ARG A 129 21.29 10.78 26.10
N ARG A 130 21.59 10.46 27.35
CA ARG A 130 21.26 11.32 28.49
C ARG A 130 22.24 12.49 28.52
N TRP A 131 21.73 13.71 28.69
CA TRP A 131 22.57 14.85 29.04
C TRP A 131 23.18 14.62 30.43
N ILE A 132 24.51 14.62 30.51
CA ILE A 132 25.24 14.60 31.77
C ILE A 132 25.80 16.01 31.95
N ASP A 133 25.51 16.62 33.10
CA ASP A 133 26.09 17.90 33.47
C ASP A 133 27.61 17.78 33.51
N SER A 134 28.30 18.71 32.83
CA SER A 134 29.77 18.73 32.73
C SER A 134 30.46 18.93 34.10
N THR A 135 29.71 19.35 35.12
CA THR A 135 30.20 19.49 36.50
C THR A 135 30.19 18.17 37.29
N VAL A 136 29.47 17.15 36.81
CA VAL A 136 29.47 15.82 37.43
C VAL A 136 30.67 15.04 36.89
N GLN A 137 31.76 14.98 37.68
CA GLN A 137 32.88 14.08 37.38
C GLN A 137 32.35 12.65 37.29
N GLN A 138 32.45 12.05 36.10
CA GLN A 138 32.19 10.62 35.93
C GLN A 138 33.32 9.88 36.65
N GLY A 139 32.98 9.26 37.78
CA GLY A 139 33.88 8.40 38.55
C GLY A 139 34.22 7.11 37.83
#